data_AF-A0A2E6LVC3-F1
#
_entry.id   AF-A0A2E6LVC3-F1
#
_cell.length_a   1.000
_cell.length_b   1.000
_cell.length_c   1.000
_cell.angle_alpha   90.00
_cell.angle_beta   90.00
_cell.angle_gamma   90.00
#
_symmetry.space_group_name_H-M   'P 1'
#
loop_
_entity.id
_entity.type
_entity.pdbx_description
1 polymer ?
#
loop_
_entity_poly.entity_id
_entity_poly.type
_entity_poly.pdbx_seq_one_letter_code
_entity_poly.pdbx_strand_id
1 'polypeptide(L)'
;MILNWNLQKDQHSIHTAHVEACDDVTIKNAIEATIEKAVSHIGDNVKDESRYIIFEWNVEAASLTIAITDDTKTQDAHHIVVCAFSDFKIDAQESAVYVRELIMDYLPVCSGLMKSSLVAVYHSEGRNRTSLL
;
A
#
# COMPACT_ATOMS: atom_id res chain seq x y z
N MET A 1 6.26 6.91 -12.48
CA MET A 1 5.28 8.03 -12.46
C MET A 1 5.53 8.88 -11.23
N ILE A 2 5.21 10.17 -11.26
CA ILE A 2 5.23 11.03 -10.05
C ILE A 2 3.78 11.33 -9.67
N LEU A 3 3.39 10.95 -8.44
CA LEU A 3 2.09 11.25 -7.86
C LEU A 3 2.15 12.55 -7.06
N ASN A 4 1.06 13.32 -7.08
CA ASN A 4 0.90 14.52 -6.26
C ASN A 4 0.39 14.10 -4.88
N TRP A 5 1.27 14.15 -3.89
CA TRP A 5 0.96 13.74 -2.52
C TRP A 5 0.45 14.91 -1.69
N ASN A 6 -0.70 14.74 -1.06
CA ASN A 6 -1.19 15.58 0.02
C ASN A 6 -0.84 14.93 1.36
N LEU A 7 -0.58 15.75 2.38
CA LEU A 7 -0.25 15.27 3.71
C LEU A 7 -1.29 15.78 4.70
N GLN A 8 -2.02 14.85 5.31
CA GLN A 8 -2.87 15.12 6.46
C GLN A 8 -2.14 14.69 7.74
N LYS A 9 -2.07 15.57 8.72
CA LYS A 9 -1.44 15.29 10.02
C LYS A 9 -2.49 15.31 11.12
N ASP A 10 -2.62 14.20 11.80
CA ASP A 10 -3.38 14.08 13.05
C ASP A 10 -2.59 13.16 14.00
N GLN A 11 -3.17 12.07 14.51
CA GLN A 11 -2.42 11.02 15.19
C GLN A 11 -1.40 10.34 14.25
N HIS A 12 -1.74 10.23 12.98
CA HIS A 12 -0.90 9.72 11.89
C HIS A 12 -0.60 10.82 10.87
N SER A 13 0.54 10.66 10.19
CA SER A 13 0.89 11.41 8.99
C SER A 13 0.44 10.61 7.77
N ILE A 14 -0.74 10.91 7.26
CA ILE A 14 -1.36 10.21 6.13
C ILE A 14 -1.01 10.93 4.83
N HIS A 15 -0.24 10.26 3.97
CA HIS A 15 0.13 10.73 2.64
C HIS A 15 -0.87 10.20 1.62
N THR A 16 -1.68 11.09 1.04
CA THR A 16 -2.73 10.70 0.10
C THR A 16 -2.41 11.18 -1.31
N ALA A 17 -2.61 10.32 -2.30
CA ALA A 17 -2.60 10.71 -3.72
C ALA A 17 -3.90 10.25 -4.37
N HIS A 18 -4.27 10.96 -5.44
CA HIS A 18 -5.38 10.59 -6.30
C HIS A 18 -4.89 10.48 -7.73
N VAL A 19 -5.31 9.44 -8.43
CA VAL A 19 -4.96 9.18 -9.82
C VAL A 19 -6.20 8.79 -10.61
N GLU A 20 -6.35 9.36 -11.79
CA GLU A 20 -7.32 8.90 -12.78
C GLU A 20 -6.69 7.73 -13.53
N ALA A 21 -7.20 6.53 -13.30
CA ALA A 21 -6.55 5.28 -13.67
C ALA A 21 -7.34 4.54 -14.74
N CYS A 22 -7.32 5.07 -15.95
CA CYS A 22 -8.15 4.59 -17.06
C CYS A 22 -7.54 3.42 -17.86
N ASP A 23 -6.30 3.03 -17.56
CA ASP A 23 -5.55 1.97 -18.25
C ASP A 23 -4.59 1.21 -17.31
N ASP A 24 -4.21 0.00 -17.69
CA ASP A 24 -3.34 -0.91 -16.91
C ASP A 24 -1.96 -0.31 -16.58
N VAL A 25 -1.39 0.48 -17.50
CA VAL A 25 -0.07 1.07 -17.32
C VAL A 25 -0.12 2.16 -16.25
N THR A 26 -1.17 2.98 -16.26
CA THR A 26 -1.40 4.01 -15.24
C THR A 26 -1.66 3.38 -13.88
N ILE A 27 -2.49 2.33 -13.80
CA ILE A 27 -2.74 1.60 -12.56
C ILE A 27 -1.44 1.04 -11.98
N LYS A 28 -0.69 0.28 -12.79
CA LYS A 28 0.58 -0.32 -12.39
C LYS A 28 1.55 0.75 -11.87
N ASN A 29 1.78 1.80 -12.65
CA ASN A 29 2.70 2.87 -12.27
C ASN A 29 2.31 3.59 -10.97
N ALA A 30 1.01 3.75 -10.72
CA ALA A 30 0.51 4.35 -9.49
C ALA A 30 0.67 3.42 -8.28
N ILE A 31 0.44 2.11 -8.45
CA ILE A 31 0.73 1.11 -7.40
C ILE A 31 2.22 1.15 -7.05
N GLU A 32 3.11 1.05 -8.04
CA GLU A 32 4.57 1.11 -7.81
C GLU A 32 4.99 2.40 -7.10
N ALA A 33 4.46 3.57 -7.53
CA ALA A 33 4.75 4.85 -6.88
C ALA A 33 4.22 4.92 -5.43
N THR A 34 3.11 4.25 -5.14
CA THR A 34 2.54 4.16 -3.78
C THR A 34 3.42 3.29 -2.88
N ILE A 35 3.92 2.17 -3.41
CA ILE A 35 4.87 1.29 -2.72
C ILE A 35 6.16 2.05 -2.41
N GLU A 36 6.76 2.70 -3.41
CA GLU A 36 7.99 3.49 -3.24
C GLU A 36 7.81 4.62 -2.22
N LYS A 37 6.63 5.28 -2.22
CA LYS A 37 6.32 6.29 -1.22
C LYS A 37 6.26 5.69 0.19
N ALA A 38 5.60 4.55 0.38
CA ALA A 38 5.56 3.87 1.69
C ALA A 38 6.95 3.42 2.15
N VAL A 39 7.72 2.86 1.22
CA VAL A 39 9.09 2.40 1.45
C VAL A 39 10.02 3.55 1.85
N SER A 40 9.83 4.74 1.27
CA SER A 40 10.60 5.94 1.67
C SER A 40 10.44 6.32 3.14
N HIS A 41 9.35 5.88 3.79
CA HIS A 41 9.06 6.12 5.20
C HIS A 41 9.44 4.95 6.12
N ILE A 42 10.04 3.87 5.61
CA ILE A 42 10.49 2.72 6.43
C ILE A 42 11.41 3.16 7.55
N GLY A 43 12.37 4.07 7.27
CA GLY A 43 13.32 4.55 8.28
C GLY A 43 12.66 5.25 9.48
N ASP A 44 11.54 5.95 9.23
CA ASP A 44 10.79 6.66 10.27
C ASP A 44 9.75 5.74 10.96
N ASN A 45 9.26 4.73 10.25
CA ASN A 45 8.19 3.86 10.70
C ASN A 45 8.67 2.59 11.41
N VAL A 46 9.83 2.05 11.06
CA VAL A 46 10.34 0.81 11.66
C VAL A 46 10.85 1.08 13.06
N LYS A 47 10.27 0.37 14.01
CA LYS A 47 10.64 0.30 15.43
C LYS A 47 10.85 -1.15 15.83
N ASP A 48 11.28 -1.39 17.05
CA ASP A 48 11.55 -2.75 17.56
C ASP A 48 10.29 -3.64 17.52
N GLU A 49 9.10 -3.06 17.69
CA GLU A 49 7.83 -3.80 17.61
C GLU A 49 7.31 -3.99 16.18
N SER A 50 7.90 -3.36 15.16
CA SER A 50 7.42 -3.45 13.77
C SER A 50 7.64 -4.84 13.20
N ARG A 51 6.58 -5.45 12.66
CA ARG A 51 6.61 -6.81 12.09
C ARG A 51 6.13 -6.88 10.66
N TYR A 52 5.05 -6.18 10.33
CA TYR A 52 4.40 -6.30 9.04
C TYR A 52 4.41 -4.98 8.29
N ILE A 53 4.49 -5.08 6.96
CA ILE A 53 4.01 -4.06 6.05
C ILE A 53 2.75 -4.60 5.38
N ILE A 54 1.64 -3.91 5.60
CA ILE A 54 0.32 -4.30 5.13
C ILE A 54 -0.02 -3.52 3.88
N PHE A 55 -0.46 -4.23 2.86
CA PHE A 55 -1.09 -3.71 1.66
C PHE A 55 -2.59 -4.00 1.75
N GLU A 56 -3.38 -2.96 1.97
CA GLU A 56 -4.83 -3.03 2.05
C GLU A 56 -5.44 -2.50 0.76
N TRP A 57 -6.15 -3.35 0.04
CA TRP A 57 -6.98 -2.92 -1.09
C TRP A 57 -8.44 -2.78 -0.65
N ASN A 58 -8.95 -1.56 -0.66
CA ASN A 58 -10.36 -1.28 -0.47
C ASN A 58 -11.08 -1.31 -1.83
N VAL A 59 -11.84 -2.38 -2.06
CA VAL A 59 -12.58 -2.61 -3.30
C VAL A 59 -13.65 -1.54 -3.54
N GLU A 60 -14.36 -1.11 -2.50
CA GLU A 60 -15.47 -0.15 -2.62
C GLU A 60 -14.96 1.26 -2.94
N ALA A 61 -13.85 1.66 -2.33
CA ALA A 61 -13.24 2.98 -2.51
C ALA A 61 -12.22 3.03 -3.65
N ALA A 62 -11.93 1.88 -4.29
CA ALA A 62 -10.83 1.70 -5.23
C ALA A 62 -9.54 2.37 -4.73
N SER A 63 -9.08 1.96 -3.54
CA SER A 63 -7.92 2.57 -2.90
C SER A 63 -6.96 1.55 -2.30
N LEU A 64 -5.66 1.83 -2.45
CA LEU A 64 -4.57 1.08 -1.85
C LEU A 64 -4.02 1.85 -0.65
N THR A 65 -4.10 1.25 0.53
CA THR A 65 -3.48 1.75 1.76
C THR A 65 -2.28 0.88 2.11
N ILE A 66 -1.15 1.52 2.43
CA ILE A 66 0.07 0.85 2.87
C ILE A 66 0.50 1.39 4.23
N ALA A 67 0.64 0.50 5.20
CA ALA A 67 1.04 0.83 6.56
C ALA A 67 2.02 -0.21 7.11
N ILE A 68 2.92 0.23 7.98
CA ILE A 68 3.76 -0.66 8.79
C ILE A 68 3.08 -0.84 10.14
N THR A 69 3.07 -2.06 10.68
CA THR A 69 2.35 -2.38 11.90
C THR A 69 3.08 -3.40 12.77
N ASP A 70 2.60 -3.54 14.01
CA ASP A 70 3.06 -4.49 15.01
C ASP A 70 2.63 -5.93 14.70
N ASP A 71 2.96 -6.87 15.58
CA ASP A 71 2.60 -8.29 15.42
C ASP A 71 1.08 -8.53 15.40
N THR A 72 0.32 -7.71 16.14
CA THR A 72 -1.14 -7.76 16.20
C THR A 72 -1.83 -7.24 14.96
N LYS A 73 -1.12 -6.47 14.12
CA LYS A 73 -1.64 -5.75 12.95
C LYS A 73 -2.65 -4.66 13.30
N THR A 74 -2.70 -4.23 14.55
CA THR A 74 -3.69 -3.24 15.01
C THR A 74 -3.08 -1.87 15.30
N GLN A 75 -1.77 -1.79 15.46
CA GLN A 75 -1.07 -0.55 15.76
C GLN A 75 -0.28 -0.11 14.52
N ASP A 76 -0.82 0.84 13.78
CA ASP A 76 -0.14 1.41 12.61
C ASP A 76 0.95 2.39 13.02
N ALA A 77 2.10 2.30 12.36
CA ALA A 77 3.20 3.24 12.46
C ALA A 77 2.79 4.64 11.97
N HIS A 78 3.59 5.65 12.32
CA HIS A 78 3.19 7.04 12.18
C HIS A 78 2.85 7.47 10.74
N HIS A 79 3.61 7.00 9.75
CA HIS A 79 3.36 7.30 8.34
C HIS A 79 2.50 6.21 7.68
N ILE A 80 1.40 6.63 7.08
CA ILE A 80 0.51 5.79 6.27
C ILE A 80 0.44 6.39 4.87
N VAL A 81 0.43 5.55 3.84
CA VAL A 81 0.34 6.00 2.44
C VAL A 81 -0.92 5.45 1.82
N VAL A 82 -1.70 6.31 1.17
CA VAL A 82 -2.96 5.95 0.53
C VAL A 82 -2.96 6.49 -0.90
N CYS A 83 -3.29 5.63 -1.86
CA CYS A 83 -3.57 6.05 -3.23
C CYS A 83 -4.99 5.65 -3.62
N ALA A 84 -5.80 6.62 -4.04
CA ALA A 84 -7.15 6.41 -4.53
C ALA A 84 -7.18 6.52 -6.06
N PHE A 85 -7.90 5.60 -6.69
CA PHE A 85 -7.98 5.46 -8.14
C PHE A 85 -9.37 5.87 -8.61
N SER A 86 -9.50 7.01 -9.29
CA SER A 86 -10.73 7.32 -10.05
C SER A 86 -10.72 6.58 -11.38
N ASP A 87 -11.92 6.30 -11.89
CA ASP A 87 -12.13 5.59 -13.16
C ASP A 87 -11.41 4.23 -13.25
N PHE A 88 -11.28 3.53 -12.12
CA PHE A 88 -10.74 2.18 -12.06
C PHE A 88 -11.73 1.20 -12.73
N LYS A 89 -11.41 0.73 -13.93
CA LYS A 89 -12.35 -0.05 -14.79
C LYS A 89 -12.28 -1.57 -14.61
N ILE A 90 -11.48 -2.07 -13.69
CA ILE A 90 -11.45 -3.50 -13.37
C ILE A 90 -12.65 -3.81 -12.48
N ASP A 91 -13.33 -4.93 -12.75
CA ASP A 91 -14.48 -5.36 -11.99
C ASP A 91 -14.14 -5.51 -10.50
N ALA A 92 -15.07 -5.15 -9.61
CA ALA A 92 -14.87 -5.20 -8.18
C ALA A 92 -14.42 -6.61 -7.70
N GLN A 93 -14.98 -7.67 -8.29
CA GLN A 93 -14.69 -9.06 -7.95
C GLN A 93 -13.26 -9.47 -8.35
N GLU A 94 -12.71 -8.85 -9.40
CA GLU A 94 -11.39 -9.17 -9.95
C GLU A 94 -10.29 -8.22 -9.43
N SER A 95 -10.68 -7.00 -9.03
CA SER A 95 -9.77 -5.93 -8.62
C SER A 95 -8.81 -6.35 -7.50
N ALA A 96 -9.29 -7.12 -6.52
CA ALA A 96 -8.48 -7.56 -5.39
C ALA A 96 -7.39 -8.55 -5.81
N VAL A 97 -7.64 -9.40 -6.81
CA VAL A 97 -6.63 -10.32 -7.34
C VAL A 97 -5.65 -9.54 -8.20
N TYR A 98 -6.17 -8.70 -9.10
CA TYR A 98 -5.37 -7.89 -10.01
C TYR A 98 -4.37 -6.97 -9.28
N VAL A 99 -4.83 -6.21 -8.27
CA VAL A 99 -3.95 -5.33 -7.47
C VAL A 99 -2.92 -6.15 -6.71
N ARG A 100 -3.30 -7.31 -6.15
CA ARG A 100 -2.37 -8.20 -5.45
C ARG A 100 -1.25 -8.69 -6.37
N GLU A 101 -1.58 -9.10 -7.58
CA GLU A 101 -0.60 -9.55 -8.58
C GLU A 101 0.37 -8.44 -8.97
N LEU A 102 -0.13 -7.21 -9.19
CA LEU A 102 0.73 -6.06 -9.48
C LEU A 102 1.70 -5.73 -8.33
N ILE A 103 1.25 -5.86 -7.08
CA ILE A 103 2.13 -5.70 -5.92
C ILE A 103 3.19 -6.81 -5.91
N MET A 104 2.78 -8.08 -6.06
CA MET A 104 3.70 -9.23 -6.08
C MET A 104 4.76 -9.13 -7.18
N ASP A 105 4.39 -8.64 -8.36
CA ASP A 105 5.33 -8.43 -9.47
C ASP A 105 6.38 -7.36 -9.16
N TYR A 106 6.02 -6.35 -8.35
CA TYR A 106 6.91 -5.25 -8.04
C TYR A 106 7.82 -5.50 -6.83
N LEU A 107 7.36 -6.25 -5.82
CA LEU A 107 8.13 -6.45 -4.59
C LEU A 107 9.57 -6.97 -4.82
N PRO A 108 9.83 -7.93 -5.74
CA PRO A 108 11.19 -8.42 -6.01
C PRO A 108 12.18 -7.35 -6.48
N VAL A 109 11.69 -6.26 -7.09
CA VAL A 109 12.53 -5.17 -7.60
C VAL A 109 12.50 -3.93 -6.70
N CYS A 110 11.67 -3.91 -5.65
CA CYS A 110 11.59 -2.81 -4.69
C CYS A 110 12.74 -2.88 -3.68
N SER A 111 13.83 -2.18 -3.99
CA SER A 111 15.08 -2.23 -3.23
C SER A 111 14.98 -1.77 -1.77
N GLY A 112 14.04 -0.88 -1.45
CA GLY A 112 13.88 -0.38 -0.09
C GLY A 112 13.15 -1.35 0.83
N LEU A 113 12.29 -2.23 0.28
CA LEU A 113 11.65 -3.29 1.06
C LEU A 113 12.62 -4.41 1.41
N MET A 114 13.51 -4.77 0.48
CA MET A 114 14.53 -5.82 0.63
C MET A 114 15.51 -5.57 1.79
N LYS A 115 15.62 -4.33 2.26
CA LYS A 115 16.49 -3.95 3.38
C LYS A 115 15.81 -3.99 4.74
N SER A 116 14.50 -4.22 4.78
CA SER A 116 13.71 -4.29 6.00
C SER A 116 13.54 -5.74 6.48
N SER A 117 13.35 -5.94 7.79
CA SER A 117 12.97 -7.23 8.38
C SER A 117 11.45 -7.46 8.38
N LEU A 118 10.69 -6.62 7.68
CA LEU A 118 9.24 -6.64 7.67
C LEU A 118 8.71 -7.78 6.80
N VAL A 119 7.62 -8.39 7.26
CA VAL A 119 6.87 -9.37 6.48
C VAL A 119 5.79 -8.65 5.69
N ALA A 120 5.81 -8.80 4.36
CA ALA A 120 4.79 -8.24 3.49
C ALA A 120 3.50 -9.08 3.54
N VAL A 121 2.37 -8.42 3.81
CA VAL A 121 1.06 -9.06 3.82
C VAL A 121 0.02 -8.24 3.07
N TYR A 122 -0.94 -8.92 2.46
CA TYR A 122 -2.03 -8.32 1.72
C TYR A 122 -3.39 -8.70 2.29
N HIS A 123 -4.34 -7.77 2.28
CA HIS A 123 -5.75 -8.07 2.45
C HIS A 123 -6.66 -7.13 1.66
N SER A 124 -7.86 -7.64 1.36
CA SER A 124 -9.00 -6.84 0.87
C SER A 124 -10.28 -7.06 1.66
N GLU A 125 -10.28 -7.99 2.63
CA GLU A 125 -11.46 -8.38 3.42
C GLU A 125 -11.31 -8.08 4.93
N GLY A 126 -10.16 -7.54 5.33
CA GLY A 126 -9.84 -7.17 6.71
C GLY A 126 -8.53 -7.75 7.24
N ARG A 127 -8.00 -7.13 8.31
CA ARG A 127 -6.67 -7.43 8.86
C ARG A 127 -6.53 -8.80 9.50
N ASN A 128 -7.64 -9.43 9.90
CA ASN A 128 -7.67 -10.82 10.38
C ASN A 128 -7.63 -11.85 9.22
N ARG A 129 -7.80 -11.41 7.97
CA ARG A 129 -7.79 -12.24 6.75
C ARG A 129 -6.70 -11.76 5.81
N THR A 130 -5.45 -11.88 6.27
CA THR A 130 -4.25 -11.51 5.50
C THR A 130 -3.64 -12.71 4.80
N SER A 131 -2.99 -12.45 3.66
CA SER A 131 -2.18 -13.41 2.91
C SER A 131 -0.75 -12.89 2.81
N LEU A 132 0.24 -13.79 2.78
CA LEU A 132 1.63 -13.41 2.49
C LEU A 132 1.75 -13.03 1.01
N LEU A 133 2.65 -12.07 0.74
CA LEU A 133 3.06 -11.64 -0.59
C LEU A 133 4.43 -12.20 -0.94
#